data_AF-A0AAV2CJ30-F1
#
_entry.id   AF-A0AAV2CJ30-F1
#
_cell.length_a   1.000
_cell.length_b   1.000
_cell.length_c   1.000
_cell.angle_alpha   90.00
_cell.angle_beta   90.00
_cell.angle_gamma   90.00
#
_symmetry.space_group_name_H-M   'P 1'
#
loop_
_entity.id
_entity.type
_entity.pdbx_description
1 polymer ?
#
loop_
_entity_poly.entity_id
_entity_poly.type
_entity_poly.pdbx_seq_one_letter_code
_entity_poly.pdbx_strand_id
1 'polypeptide(L)'
;MIIGIDENDKKGLEDFLEEEKIQNSVTFVDKNLTQYAYFTAIDIFVLNCQGTRFGGMSETVIDGETGLLHTEGRNGVADLSDHILSLGTSFGRRFKMGRRAYKRVKDEFLEETMIKRISVVLKKVSRSSTP
;
A
#
# COMPACT_ATOMS: atom_id res chain seq x y z
N MET A 1 7.05 -9.55 -7.91
CA MET A 1 7.10 -10.29 -6.63
C MET A 1 5.72 -10.22 -5.99
N ILE A 2 5.20 -11.36 -5.52
CA ILE A 2 3.92 -11.47 -4.80
C ILE A 2 4.21 -12.12 -3.45
N ILE A 3 3.80 -11.46 -2.37
CA ILE A 3 4.09 -11.87 -0.98
C ILE A 3 2.76 -12.21 -0.29
N GLY A 4 2.75 -13.29 0.48
CA GLY A 4 1.67 -13.57 1.42
C GLY A 4 0.39 -14.13 0.80
N ILE A 5 0.49 -14.77 -0.37
CA ILE A 5 -0.64 -15.45 -1.01
C ILE A 5 -0.94 -16.79 -0.31
N ASP A 6 -2.21 -17.13 -0.17
CA ASP A 6 -2.63 -18.47 0.28
C ASP A 6 -2.42 -19.51 -0.84
N GLU A 7 -2.19 -20.77 -0.47
CA GLU A 7 -1.92 -21.82 -1.47
C GLU A 7 -3.10 -22.04 -2.43
N ASN A 8 -4.35 -21.85 -1.97
CA ASN A 8 -5.53 -22.01 -2.83
C ASN A 8 -5.60 -20.91 -3.89
N ASP A 9 -5.30 -19.66 -3.52
CA ASP A 9 -5.31 -18.52 -4.44
C ASP A 9 -4.08 -18.53 -5.37
N LYS A 10 -2.95 -19.06 -4.87
CA LYS A 10 -1.70 -19.15 -5.61
C LYS A 10 -1.84 -19.98 -6.87
N LYS A 11 -2.49 -21.15 -6.78
CA LYS A 11 -2.65 -22.04 -7.95
C LYS A 11 -3.41 -21.36 -9.09
N GLY A 12 -4.52 -20.69 -8.77
CA GLY A 12 -5.29 -19.95 -9.77
C GLY A 12 -4.48 -18.84 -10.44
N LEU A 13 -3.60 -18.18 -9.69
CA LEU A 13 -2.71 -17.17 -10.25
C LEU A 13 -1.59 -17.78 -11.09
N GLU A 14 -1.00 -18.90 -10.69
CA GLU A 14 -0.01 -19.62 -11.50
C GLU A 14 -0.58 -20.02 -12.86
N ASP A 15 -1.81 -20.57 -12.88
CA ASP A 15 -2.48 -20.97 -14.11
C ASP A 15 -2.70 -19.76 -15.04
N PHE A 16 -3.15 -18.63 -14.49
CA PHE A 16 -3.30 -17.37 -15.24
C PHE A 16 -1.96 -16.87 -15.80
N LEU A 17 -0.88 -16.93 -15.02
CA LEU A 17 0.44 -16.48 -15.46
C LEU A 17 1.02 -17.35 -16.57
N GLU A 18 0.73 -18.66 -16.57
CA GLU A 18 1.09 -19.58 -17.64
C GLU A 18 0.31 -19.29 -18.92
N GLU A 19 -1.01 -19.06 -18.82
CA GLU A 19 -1.88 -18.69 -19.93
C GLU A 19 -1.39 -17.41 -20.62
N GLU A 20 -1.08 -16.38 -19.83
CA GLU A 20 -0.58 -15.08 -20.31
C GLU A 20 0.92 -15.10 -20.66
N LYS A 21 1.62 -16.21 -20.42
CA LYS A 21 3.06 -16.41 -20.72
C LYS A 21 3.98 -15.41 -20.01
N ILE A 22 3.64 -15.03 -18.79
CA ILE A 22 4.39 -14.08 -17.96
C ILE A 22 4.89 -14.67 -16.63
N GLN A 23 4.77 -15.98 -16.45
CA GLN A 23 5.21 -16.71 -15.26
C GLN A 23 6.66 -16.43 -14.86
N ASN A 24 7.56 -16.23 -15.84
CA ASN A 24 8.98 -15.93 -15.56
C ASN A 24 9.23 -14.50 -15.04
N SER A 25 8.22 -13.62 -15.09
CA SER A 25 8.30 -12.25 -14.59
C SER A 25 7.77 -12.12 -13.16
N VAL A 26 7.22 -13.19 -12.59
CA VAL A 26 6.59 -13.18 -11.27
C VAL A 26 7.32 -14.14 -10.34
N THR A 27 7.72 -13.62 -9.19
CA THR A 27 8.29 -14.42 -8.09
C THR A 27 7.30 -14.46 -6.93
N PHE A 28 6.85 -15.65 -6.56
CA PHE A 28 6.08 -15.88 -5.33
C PHE A 28 7.02 -16.03 -4.15
N VAL A 29 6.72 -15.33 -3.06
CA VAL A 29 7.56 -15.29 -1.87
C VAL A 29 6.81 -15.88 -0.68
N ASP A 30 7.53 -16.71 0.09
CA ASP A 30 7.01 -17.36 1.29
C ASP A 30 6.53 -16.31 2.32
N LYS A 31 5.32 -16.53 2.84
CA LYS A 31 4.68 -15.72 3.89
C LYS A 31 5.45 -15.70 5.21
N ASN A 32 6.33 -16.67 5.46
CA ASN A 32 7.10 -16.80 6.69
C ASN A 32 8.38 -15.94 6.70
N LEU A 33 8.75 -15.34 5.57
CA LEU A 33 9.93 -14.47 5.49
C LEU A 33 9.62 -13.06 6.00
N THR A 34 10.61 -12.40 6.59
CA THR A 34 10.45 -11.05 7.15
C THR A 34 10.16 -10.05 6.04
N GLN A 35 8.94 -9.49 6.05
CA GLN A 35 8.45 -8.54 5.05
C GLN A 35 9.34 -7.29 4.88
N TYR A 36 10.00 -6.87 5.96
CA TYR A 36 10.87 -5.69 5.96
C TYR A 36 11.99 -5.77 4.91
N ALA A 37 12.61 -6.94 4.74
CA ALA A 37 13.68 -7.12 3.76
C ALA A 37 13.19 -6.80 2.34
N TYR A 38 11.99 -7.26 2.00
CA TYR A 38 11.36 -6.99 0.71
C TYR A 38 10.98 -5.52 0.55
N PHE A 39 10.39 -4.90 1.57
CA PHE A 39 10.03 -3.48 1.50
C PHE A 39 11.24 -2.56 1.28
N THR A 40 12.41 -2.92 1.79
CA THR A 40 13.64 -2.14 1.54
C THR A 40 14.20 -2.30 0.12
N ALA A 41 13.82 -3.36 -0.59
CA ALA A 41 14.37 -3.72 -1.89
C ALA A 41 13.45 -3.38 -3.08
N ILE A 42 12.20 -2.97 -2.84
CA ILE A 42 11.24 -2.65 -3.90
C ILE A 42 11.26 -1.17 -4.31
N ASP A 43 11.06 -0.91 -5.59
CA ASP A 43 10.83 0.43 -6.14
C ASP A 43 9.39 0.92 -5.96
N ILE A 44 8.42 0.01 -6.13
CA ILE A 44 6.99 0.31 -6.15
C ILE A 44 6.27 -0.78 -5.35
N PHE A 45 5.44 -0.36 -4.41
CA PHE A 45 4.52 -1.23 -3.70
C PHE A 45 3.11 -1.07 -4.27
N VAL A 46 2.46 -2.19 -4.61
CA VAL A 46 1.10 -2.21 -5.13
C VAL A 46 0.21 -2.93 -4.13
N LEU A 47 -0.79 -2.22 -3.61
CA LEU A 47 -1.83 -2.79 -2.76
C LEU A 47 -3.17 -2.61 -3.45
N ASN A 48 -3.74 -3.71 -3.97
CA ASN A 48 -4.97 -3.69 -4.75
C ASN A 48 -6.11 -4.43 -4.04
N CYS A 49 -6.34 -4.10 -2.77
CA CYS A 49 -7.46 -4.64 -2.00
C CYS A 49 -8.71 -3.79 -2.24
N GLN A 50 -9.42 -4.02 -3.36
CA GLN A 50 -10.77 -3.49 -3.62
C GLN A 50 -10.93 -1.96 -3.38
N GLY A 51 -10.48 -1.16 -4.35
CA GLY A 51 -10.89 0.23 -4.49
C GLY A 51 -10.04 1.26 -3.80
N THR A 52 -9.08 1.79 -4.55
CA THR A 52 -8.10 2.78 -4.12
C THR A 52 -8.70 4.16 -3.83
N ARG A 53 -10.02 4.31 -3.70
CA ARG A 53 -10.68 5.50 -3.12
C ARG A 53 -11.70 5.17 -2.02
N PHE A 54 -11.63 3.99 -1.41
CA PHE A 54 -12.57 3.57 -0.37
C PHE A 54 -11.88 3.37 0.99
N GLY A 55 -12.51 3.84 2.06
CA GLY A 55 -12.08 3.63 3.45
C GLY A 55 -10.70 4.22 3.82
N GLY A 56 -9.99 3.53 4.71
CA GLY A 56 -8.74 4.00 5.35
C GLY A 56 -7.54 4.21 4.41
N MET A 57 -7.62 3.77 3.15
CA MET A 57 -6.58 4.07 2.16
C MET A 57 -6.53 5.55 1.81
N SER A 58 -7.68 6.20 1.72
CA SER A 58 -7.78 7.66 1.50
C SER A 58 -7.25 8.47 2.69
N GLU A 59 -7.25 7.89 3.89
CA GLU A 59 -6.66 8.50 5.08
C GLU A 59 -5.13 8.36 5.09
N THR A 60 -4.62 7.26 4.54
CA THR A 60 -3.19 6.92 4.57
C THR A 60 -2.42 7.50 3.37
N VAL A 61 -3.06 7.61 2.20
CA VAL A 61 -2.44 8.04 0.95
C VAL A 61 -3.10 9.32 0.44
N ILE A 62 -2.27 10.34 0.20
CA ILE A 62 -2.67 11.56 -0.51
C ILE A 62 -2.38 11.34 -2.00
N ASP A 63 -3.46 11.21 -2.77
CA ASP A 63 -3.40 10.95 -4.21
C ASP A 63 -2.54 12.00 -4.96
N GLY A 64 -1.67 11.53 -5.85
CA GLY A 64 -0.70 12.35 -6.58
C GLY A 64 0.49 12.84 -5.77
N GLU A 65 0.41 12.84 -4.43
CA GLU A 65 1.44 13.41 -3.56
C GLU A 65 2.31 12.35 -2.89
N THR A 66 1.71 11.47 -2.10
CA THR A 66 2.39 10.42 -1.31
C THR A 66 2.16 9.02 -1.89
N GLY A 67 1.27 8.90 -2.86
CA GLY A 67 0.97 7.68 -3.61
C GLY A 67 0.05 8.00 -4.79
N LEU A 68 -0.42 6.97 -5.48
CA LEU A 68 -1.40 7.12 -6.55
C LEU A 68 -2.59 6.21 -6.25
N LEU A 69 -3.77 6.79 -6.33
CA LEU A 69 -5.04 6.10 -6.11
C LEU A 69 -5.72 5.87 -7.47
N HIS A 70 -6.12 4.64 -7.75
CA HIS A 70 -6.94 4.27 -8.91
C HIS A 70 -8.39 3.95 -8.52
N THR A 71 -9.25 3.84 -9.52
CA THR A 71 -10.66 3.45 -9.33
C THR A 71 -10.76 1.98 -8.90
N GLU A 72 -11.89 1.56 -8.33
CA GLU A 72 -12.10 0.19 -7.91
C GLU A 72 -12.53 -0.77 -9.04
N GLY A 73 -12.36 -2.07 -8.78
CA GLY A 73 -12.77 -3.13 -9.68
C GLY A 73 -12.02 -3.14 -11.02
N ARG A 74 -12.64 -3.75 -12.03
CA ARG A 74 -12.02 -3.92 -13.36
C ARG A 74 -11.71 -2.59 -14.05
N ASN A 75 -12.51 -1.56 -13.78
CA ASN A 75 -12.35 -0.25 -14.40
C ASN A 75 -11.05 0.45 -13.97
N GLY A 76 -10.53 0.14 -12.77
CA GLY A 76 -9.28 0.71 -12.28
C GLY A 76 -8.01 0.02 -12.75
N VAL A 77 -8.11 -1.10 -13.50
CA VAL A 77 -6.93 -1.85 -13.96
C VAL A 77 -6.09 -1.04 -14.94
N ALA A 78 -6.74 -0.29 -15.84
CA ALA A 78 -6.04 0.59 -16.79
C ALA A 78 -5.29 1.70 -16.05
N ASP A 79 -5.97 2.42 -15.15
CA ASP A 79 -5.37 3.46 -14.32
C ASP A 79 -4.18 2.92 -13.50
N LEU A 80 -4.32 1.73 -12.90
CA LEU A 80 -3.25 1.09 -12.15
C LEU A 80 -2.04 0.79 -13.04
N SER A 81 -2.26 0.25 -14.23
CA SER A 81 -1.21 0.00 -15.21
C SER A 81 -0.45 1.29 -15.56
N ASP A 82 -1.18 2.36 -15.87
CA ASP A 82 -0.60 3.67 -16.20
C ASP A 82 0.20 4.25 -15.02
N HIS A 83 -0.29 4.09 -13.79
CA HIS A 83 0.42 4.48 -12.58
C HIS A 83 1.72 3.72 -12.41
N ILE A 84 1.70 2.39 -12.59
CA ILE A 84 2.89 1.53 -12.51
C ILE A 84 3.90 1.94 -13.57
N LEU A 85 3.47 2.17 -14.82
CA LEU A 85 4.35 2.59 -15.91
C LEU A 85 4.95 3.98 -15.65
N SER A 86 4.12 4.95 -15.27
CA SER A 86 4.56 6.32 -14.95
C SER A 86 5.58 6.34 -13.81
N LEU A 87 5.34 5.55 -12.75
CA LEU A 87 6.29 5.45 -11.65
C LEU A 87 7.53 4.66 -12.09
N GLY A 88 7.38 3.50 -12.74
CA GLY A 88 8.47 2.60 -13.13
C GLY A 88 9.49 3.25 -14.08
N THR A 89 9.02 4.15 -14.95
CA THR A 89 9.87 4.85 -15.93
C THR A 89 10.47 6.17 -15.41
N SER A 90 10.02 6.69 -14.26
CA SER A 90 10.46 7.99 -13.74
C SER A 90 11.02 7.92 -12.33
N PHE A 91 12.35 7.80 -12.22
CA PHE A 91 13.06 7.85 -10.93
C PHE A 91 12.73 9.13 -10.15
N GLY A 92 12.77 10.30 -10.81
CA GLY A 92 12.50 11.58 -10.15
C GLY A 92 11.11 11.66 -9.53
N ARG A 93 10.10 11.09 -10.20
CA ARG A 93 8.73 11.01 -9.68
C ARG A 93 8.67 10.08 -8.46
N ARG A 94 9.24 8.88 -8.54
CA ARG A 94 9.30 7.92 -7.41
C ARG A 94 10.02 8.53 -6.21
N PHE A 95 11.19 9.13 -6.44
CA PHE A 95 12.00 9.76 -5.39
C PHE A 95 11.24 10.88 -4.68
N LYS A 96 10.62 11.80 -5.43
CA LYS A 96 9.87 12.92 -4.85
C LYS A 96 8.65 12.42 -4.05
N MET A 97 7.89 11.48 -4.62
CA MET A 97 6.71 10.89 -3.98
C MET A 97 7.09 10.12 -2.71
N GLY A 98 8.08 9.24 -2.78
CA GLY A 98 8.57 8.46 -1.65
C GLY A 98 9.09 9.34 -0.50
N ARG A 99 9.81 10.42 -0.81
CA ARG A 99 10.25 11.40 0.20
C ARG A 99 9.09 12.09 0.91
N ARG A 100 8.03 12.46 0.19
CA ARG A 100 6.84 13.06 0.80
C ARG A 100 6.08 12.06 1.65
N ALA A 101 5.88 10.84 1.14
CA ALA A 101 5.27 9.75 1.90
C ALA A 101 6.00 9.49 3.21
N TYR A 102 7.33 9.37 3.16
CA TYR A 102 8.17 9.17 4.33
C TYR A 102 8.07 10.31 5.35
N LYS A 103 8.10 11.57 4.88
CA LYS A 103 7.90 12.73 5.74
C LYS A 103 6.54 12.69 6.44
N ARG A 104 5.46 12.41 5.69
CA ARG A 104 4.11 12.30 6.22
C ARG A 104 4.01 11.23 7.30
N VAL A 105 4.61 10.06 7.09
CA VAL A 105 4.67 9.00 8.11
C VAL A 105 5.32 9.49 9.39
N LYS A 106 6.46 10.19 9.28
CA LYS A 106 7.13 10.78 10.44
C LYS A 106 6.27 11.79 11.20
N ASP A 107 5.58 12.65 10.47
CA ASP A 107 4.83 13.74 11.07
C ASP A 107 3.52 13.22 11.70
N GLU A 108 2.88 12.22 11.10
CA GLU A 108 1.50 11.89 11.42
C GLU A 108 1.26 10.50 11.98
N PHE A 109 2.11 9.50 11.69
CA PHE A 109 1.82 8.10 12.01
C PHE A 109 2.81 7.44 12.97
N LEU A 110 3.80 8.19 13.47
CA LEU A 110 4.69 7.68 14.51
C LEU A 110 3.93 7.41 15.80
N GLU A 111 4.44 6.44 16.56
CA GLU A 111 3.88 5.99 17.83
C GLU A 111 3.62 7.15 18.80
N GLU A 112 4.59 8.06 18.97
CA GLU A 112 4.42 9.23 19.83
C GLU A 112 3.24 10.12 19.42
N THR A 113 3.05 10.31 18.10
CA THR A 113 1.92 11.07 17.56
C THR A 113 0.60 10.33 17.82
N MET A 114 0.58 9.01 17.64
CA MET A 114 -0.61 8.19 17.93
C MET A 114 -0.97 8.19 19.41
N ILE A 115 0.00 8.01 20.29
CA ILE A 115 -0.17 8.07 21.75
C ILE A 115 -0.78 9.42 22.15
N LYS A 116 -0.29 10.53 21.61
CA LYS A 116 -0.84 11.86 21.87
C LYS A 116 -2.31 11.97 21.43
N ARG A 117 -2.64 11.51 20.21
CA ARG A 117 -4.01 11.54 19.68
C ARG A 117 -4.97 10.72 20.55
N ILE A 118 -4.61 9.48 20.89
CA ILE A 118 -5.41 8.60 21.75
C ILE A 118 -5.58 9.20 23.14
N SER A 119 -4.50 9.75 23.72
CA SER A 119 -4.53 10.37 25.05
C SER A 119 -5.51 11.54 25.14
N VAL A 120 -5.65 12.34 24.08
CA VAL A 120 -6.63 13.44 24.03
C VAL A 120 -8.06 12.91 24.10
N VAL A 121 -8.35 11.86 23.33
CA VAL A 121 -9.68 11.22 23.32
C VAL A 121 -9.99 10.63 24.70
N LEU A 122 -9.05 9.87 25.28
CA LEU A 122 -9.23 9.25 26.59
C LEU A 122 -9.48 10.28 27.70
N LYS A 123 -8.74 11.40 27.71
CA LYS A 123 -8.96 12.50 28.66
C LYS A 123 -10.31 13.19 28.49
N LYS A 124 -10.81 13.28 27.26
CA LYS A 124 -12.13 13.87 26.98
C LYS A 124 -13.23 12.97 27.52
N VAL A 125 -13.14 11.67 27.25
CA VAL A 125 -14.11 10.66 27.72
C VAL A 125 -14.09 10.57 29.24
N SER A 126 -12.92 10.56 29.88
CA SER A 126 -12.83 10.47 31.34
C SER A 126 -13.45 11.67 32.06
N ARG A 127 -13.45 12.86 31.45
CA ARG A 127 -14.09 14.07 32.01
C ARG A 127 -15.60 14.07 31.80
N SER A 128 -16.09 13.56 30.68
CA SER A 128 -17.53 13.46 30.38
C SER A 128 -18.25 12.34 31.13
N SER A 129 -17.50 11.39 31.72
CA SER A 129 -18.05 10.27 32.50
C SER A 129 -18.17 10.56 34.00
N THR A 130 -18.05 11.82 34.42
CA THR A 130 -18.34 12.23 35.80
C THR A 130 -19.87 12.41 35.92
N PRO A 131 -20.57 11.71 36.84
CA PRO A 131 -22.02 11.84 37.00
C PRO A 131 -22.46 13.27 37.38
#